data_AF-A0A1Z9QUM9-F1
#
_entry.id   AF-A0A1Z9QUM9-F1
#
_cell.length_a   1.000
_cell.length_b   1.000
_cell.length_c   1.000
_cell.angle_alpha   90.00
_cell.angle_beta   90.00
_cell.angle_gamma   90.00
#
_symmetry.space_group_name_H-M   'P 1'
#
loop_
_entity.id
_entity.type
_entity.pdbx_description
1 polymer ?
#
loop_
_entity_poly.entity_id
_entity_poly.type
_entity_poly.pdbx_seq_one_letter_code
_entity_poly.pdbx_strand_id
1 'polypeptide(L)'
;MPLLKLWNSLRGQSTTTPEPTAGESPKATTQASSSAAQNSTQVTKRPAKKSFGMFGGGPHSGLCKQLKTLSVRSVLEIGVGDGSQAIAVMETLSRHSDSIRYYAVDEFEMSGGVNLKQFHQTLRNHNIRPQLFPGSVDRGLMQIAHTIGSVDLILVADGNVIDKNPASAEILSRISHEETSVLVSRNETWNFMEVSTRHRCRRAA
;
A
#
# COMPACT_ATOMS: atom_id res chain seq x y z
N MET A 1 -0.82 -16.59 -46.15
CA MET A 1 -1.68 -17.32 -45.19
C MET A 1 -1.77 -16.50 -43.90
N PRO A 2 -2.95 -16.29 -43.29
CA PRO A 2 -3.11 -15.31 -42.21
C PRO A 2 -2.71 -15.85 -40.82
N LEU A 3 -2.10 -14.99 -40.00
CA LEU A 3 -1.48 -15.31 -38.70
C LEU A 3 -2.46 -15.56 -37.54
N LEU A 4 -3.78 -15.58 -37.81
CA LEU A 4 -4.84 -15.63 -36.79
C LEU A 4 -4.91 -16.95 -35.98
N LYS A 5 -4.25 -18.03 -36.42
CA LYS A 5 -4.37 -19.35 -35.76
C LYS A 5 -3.59 -19.49 -34.43
N LEU A 6 -2.64 -18.61 -34.13
CA LEU A 6 -1.77 -18.80 -32.95
C LEU A 6 -2.48 -18.50 -31.61
N TRP A 7 -3.52 -17.67 -31.61
CA TRP A 7 -4.12 -17.15 -30.37
C TRP A 7 -5.02 -18.15 -29.62
N ASN A 8 -5.53 -19.17 -30.31
CA ASN A 8 -6.40 -20.18 -29.69
C ASN A 8 -5.64 -21.23 -28.86
N SER A 9 -4.31 -21.30 -28.96
CA SER A 9 -3.48 -22.30 -28.24
C SER A 9 -3.22 -21.96 -26.77
N LEU A 10 -3.64 -20.79 -26.30
CA LEU A 10 -3.37 -20.27 -24.94
C LEU A 10 -4.53 -20.40 -23.95
N ARG A 11 -5.68 -20.94 -24.36
CA ARG A 11 -6.79 -21.31 -23.47
C ARG A 11 -6.87 -22.82 -23.38
N GLY A 12 -6.29 -23.40 -22.32
CA GLY A 12 -6.18 -24.84 -22.16
C GLY A 12 -7.52 -25.56 -22.07
N GLN A 13 -8.00 -26.08 -23.21
CA GLN A 13 -9.07 -27.09 -23.28
C GLN A 13 -8.45 -28.44 -23.63
N SER A 14 -7.99 -29.18 -22.62
CA SER A 14 -7.59 -30.58 -22.74
C SER A 14 -8.78 -31.47 -22.41
N THR A 15 -9.47 -31.98 -23.43
CA THR A 15 -10.54 -32.97 -23.30
C THR A 15 -9.97 -34.39 -23.35
N THR A 16 -10.12 -35.16 -22.27
CA THR A 16 -9.82 -36.61 -22.25
C THR A 16 -10.82 -37.37 -21.36
N THR A 17 -11.29 -38.50 -21.88
CA THR A 17 -12.39 -39.39 -21.41
C THR A 17 -11.97 -40.81 -21.87
N PRO A 18 -12.19 -41.95 -21.15
CA PRO A 18 -13.42 -42.33 -20.43
C PRO A 18 -13.26 -43.05 -19.05
N GLU A 19 -14.42 -43.50 -18.54
CA GLU A 19 -14.77 -44.47 -17.46
C GLU A 19 -14.05 -45.85 -17.47
N PRO A 20 -14.29 -46.80 -16.51
CA PRO A 20 -15.31 -46.89 -15.42
C PRO A 20 -14.65 -47.13 -14.02
N THR A 21 -15.22 -47.66 -12.91
CA THR A 21 -16.49 -48.37 -12.59
C THR A 21 -16.86 -48.28 -11.09
N ALA A 22 -18.16 -48.23 -10.75
CA ALA A 22 -18.81 -48.53 -9.43
C ALA A 22 -18.42 -47.68 -8.18
N GLY A 23 -19.33 -47.36 -7.24
CA GLY A 23 -20.76 -47.67 -7.16
C GLY A 23 -21.48 -47.00 -5.96
N GLU A 24 -22.69 -47.49 -5.65
CA GLU A 24 -23.63 -47.09 -4.59
C GLU A 24 -24.32 -45.70 -4.64
N SER A 25 -25.63 -45.74 -4.40
CA SER A 25 -26.52 -44.60 -4.13
C SER A 25 -26.93 -44.64 -2.64
N PRO A 26 -27.47 -43.55 -2.05
CA PRO A 26 -28.94 -43.45 -2.06
C PRO A 26 -29.57 -42.04 -2.06
N LYS A 27 -30.71 -41.95 -2.75
CA LYS A 27 -31.92 -41.15 -2.50
C LYS A 27 -31.83 -39.68 -2.05
N ALA A 28 -32.29 -38.83 -2.96
CA ALA A 28 -32.82 -37.49 -2.72
C ALA A 28 -33.96 -37.40 -1.67
N THR A 29 -34.25 -36.18 -1.24
CA THR A 29 -35.63 -35.64 -1.16
C THR A 29 -35.61 -34.14 -1.40
N THR A 30 -36.54 -33.67 -2.24
CA THR A 30 -36.70 -32.25 -2.61
C THR A 30 -37.62 -31.54 -1.62
N GLN A 31 -37.24 -30.34 -1.16
CA GLN A 31 -38.21 -29.35 -0.70
C GLN A 31 -37.92 -28.00 -1.36
N ALA A 32 -38.82 -27.58 -2.24
CA ALA A 32 -38.94 -26.19 -2.66
C ALA A 32 -39.94 -25.50 -1.72
N SER A 33 -39.64 -24.28 -1.26
CA SER A 33 -40.55 -23.49 -0.43
C SER A 33 -40.40 -22.01 -0.79
N SER A 34 -41.41 -21.49 -1.47
CA SER A 34 -41.48 -20.09 -1.88
C SER A 34 -42.07 -19.21 -0.78
N SER A 35 -41.30 -18.23 -0.31
CA SER A 35 -41.81 -17.03 0.37
C SER A 35 -41.05 -15.83 -0.21
N ALA A 36 -41.69 -15.00 -1.04
CA ALA A 36 -42.70 -14.00 -0.70
C ALA A 36 -42.05 -12.71 -0.17
N ALA A 37 -42.31 -11.60 -0.85
CA ALA A 37 -41.60 -10.34 -0.63
C ALA A 37 -42.10 -9.60 0.63
N GLN A 38 -41.17 -8.94 1.32
CA GLN A 38 -41.49 -7.81 2.20
C GLN A 38 -40.63 -6.60 1.83
N ASN A 39 -41.30 -5.52 1.39
CA ASN A 39 -40.66 -4.23 1.20
C ASN A 39 -40.25 -3.65 2.55
N SER A 40 -38.98 -3.24 2.69
CA SER A 40 -38.55 -2.36 3.77
C SER A 40 -37.92 -1.09 3.19
N THR A 41 -38.76 -0.09 2.96
CA THR A 41 -38.35 1.25 2.51
C THR A 41 -37.70 2.03 3.66
N GLN A 42 -36.51 1.61 4.09
CA GLN A 42 -35.73 2.34 5.07
C GLN A 42 -35.19 3.65 4.49
N VAL A 43 -35.95 4.73 4.71
CA VAL A 43 -35.53 6.12 4.43
C VAL A 43 -34.51 6.56 5.50
N THR A 44 -33.30 6.02 5.44
CA THR A 44 -32.18 6.38 6.33
C THR A 44 -31.46 7.61 5.79
N LYS A 45 -31.84 8.75 6.40
CA LYS A 45 -31.27 10.11 6.31
C LYS A 45 -29.82 10.15 5.79
N ARG A 46 -29.57 11.00 4.78
CA ARG A 46 -28.23 11.42 4.32
C ARG A 46 -27.27 11.56 5.51
N PRO A 47 -26.07 10.94 5.51
CA PRO A 47 -25.07 11.23 6.53
C PRO A 47 -24.70 12.70 6.43
N ALA A 48 -24.90 13.45 7.52
CA ALA A 48 -24.46 14.83 7.60
C ALA A 48 -22.93 14.87 7.42
N LYS A 49 -22.42 15.80 6.62
CA LYS A 49 -20.98 16.06 6.54
C LYS A 49 -20.49 16.36 7.95
N LYS A 50 -19.67 15.47 8.53
CA LYS A 50 -19.03 15.73 9.83
C LYS A 50 -18.16 16.97 9.67
N SER A 51 -18.55 18.07 10.31
CA SER A 51 -17.69 19.23 10.43
C SER A 51 -16.41 18.78 11.15
N PHE A 52 -15.25 19.06 10.58
CA PHE A 52 -13.98 18.75 11.23
C PHE A 52 -13.86 19.62 12.48
N GLY A 53 -13.88 18.98 13.65
CA GLY A 53 -13.68 19.65 14.92
C GLY A 53 -12.31 20.35 14.95
N MET A 54 -12.31 21.64 15.27
CA MET A 54 -11.11 22.30 15.78
C MET A 54 -10.70 21.64 17.10
N PHE A 55 -9.39 21.67 17.41
CA PHE A 55 -8.74 21.02 18.56
C PHE A 55 -8.76 19.48 18.50
N GLY A 56 -7.63 18.79 18.40
CA GLY A 56 -6.25 19.30 18.32
C GLY A 56 -5.14 18.26 18.22
N GLY A 57 -5.47 16.97 18.14
CA GLY A 57 -4.48 15.89 18.11
C GLY A 57 -5.08 14.55 17.67
N GLY A 58 -5.06 14.26 16.38
CA GLY A 58 -5.19 12.88 15.89
C GLY A 58 -3.93 12.06 16.23
N PRO A 59 -3.94 10.72 16.07
CA PRO A 59 -2.81 9.86 16.39
C PRO A 59 -1.51 10.32 15.69
N HIS A 60 -1.62 10.67 14.41
CA HIS A 60 -0.50 11.10 13.57
C HIS A 60 -0.08 12.57 13.78
N SER A 61 -0.62 13.26 14.80
CA SER A 61 -0.43 14.72 14.97
C SER A 61 0.99 15.16 15.33
N GLY A 62 1.86 14.27 15.81
CA GLY A 62 3.29 14.52 15.95
C GLY A 62 3.97 14.64 14.58
N LEU A 63 3.83 13.59 13.76
CA LEU A 63 4.32 13.54 12.39
C LEU A 63 3.76 14.71 11.55
N CYS A 64 2.44 14.94 11.58
CA CYS A 64 1.80 16.04 10.86
C CYS A 64 2.19 17.45 11.36
N LYS A 65 2.95 17.60 12.46
CA LYS A 65 3.60 18.87 12.82
C LYS A 65 4.95 19.00 12.12
N GLN A 66 5.77 17.96 12.13
CA GLN A 66 7.07 17.91 11.46
C GLN A 66 6.95 18.07 9.93
N LEU A 67 5.95 17.43 9.32
CA LEU A 67 5.75 17.48 7.87
C LEU A 67 5.27 18.84 7.31
N LYS A 68 4.86 19.79 8.16
CA LYS A 68 4.35 21.10 7.69
C LYS A 68 5.41 21.99 7.07
N THR A 69 6.69 21.79 7.40
CA THR A 69 7.80 22.59 6.89
C THR A 69 8.51 21.94 5.70
N LEU A 70 8.02 20.79 5.22
CA LEU A 70 8.66 20.01 4.15
C LEU A 70 7.87 20.12 2.83
N SER A 71 8.56 20.50 1.76
CA SER A 71 8.05 20.45 0.38
C SER A 71 8.63 19.23 -0.33
N VAL A 72 7.82 18.18 -0.51
CA VAL A 72 8.29 16.88 -1.03
C VAL A 72 7.42 16.40 -2.19
N ARG A 73 8.06 15.82 -3.21
CA ARG A 73 7.44 15.35 -4.47
C ARG A 73 7.23 13.84 -4.48
N SER A 74 7.82 13.15 -3.51
CA SER A 74 7.79 11.70 -3.35
C SER A 74 7.89 11.30 -1.88
N VAL A 75 7.03 10.36 -1.49
CA VAL A 75 6.93 9.80 -0.15
C VAL A 75 7.01 8.29 -0.25
N LEU A 76 7.86 7.68 0.57
CA LEU A 76 7.93 6.24 0.80
C LEU A 76 7.50 5.96 2.24
N GLU A 77 6.55 5.05 2.42
CA GLU A 77 6.12 4.55 3.72
C GLU A 77 6.43 3.05 3.84
N ILE A 78 7.06 2.67 4.94
CA ILE A 78 7.49 1.29 5.25
C ILE A 78 6.72 0.82 6.48
N GLY A 79 5.86 -0.19 6.29
CA GLY A 79 4.83 -0.58 7.26
C GLY A 79 3.70 0.45 7.27
N VAL A 80 2.68 0.27 6.43
CA VAL A 80 1.60 1.26 6.21
C VAL A 80 0.38 1.03 7.10
N GLY A 81 0.31 -0.12 7.79
CA GLY A 81 -0.77 -0.43 8.74
C GLY A 81 -2.14 -0.39 8.08
N ASP A 82 -3.04 0.46 8.60
CA ASP A 82 -4.40 0.65 8.05
C ASP A 82 -4.50 1.72 6.95
N GLY A 83 -3.42 2.47 6.70
CA GLY A 83 -3.40 3.62 5.79
C GLY A 83 -3.96 4.92 6.36
N SER A 84 -4.36 4.96 7.64
CA SER A 84 -4.74 6.22 8.31
C SER A 84 -3.56 7.21 8.38
N GLN A 85 -2.33 6.68 8.52
CA GLN A 85 -1.10 7.45 8.47
C GLN A 85 -0.89 8.03 7.08
N ALA A 86 -0.83 7.18 6.05
CA ALA A 86 -0.73 7.58 4.65
C ALA A 86 -1.70 8.70 4.26
N ILE A 87 -2.97 8.62 4.69
CA ILE A 87 -3.97 9.67 4.48
C ILE A 87 -3.56 10.97 5.20
N ALA A 88 -3.29 10.92 6.51
CA ALA A 88 -2.94 12.10 7.30
C ALA A 88 -1.64 12.79 6.82
N VAL A 89 -0.67 12.00 6.35
CA VAL A 89 0.58 12.45 5.72
C VAL A 89 0.26 13.20 4.41
N MET A 90 -0.46 12.58 3.49
CA MET A 90 -0.75 13.15 2.18
C MET A 90 -1.70 14.37 2.26
N GLU A 91 -2.66 14.38 3.18
CA GLU A 91 -3.52 15.54 3.49
C GLU A 91 -2.79 16.68 4.24
N THR A 92 -1.58 16.43 4.75
CA THR A 92 -0.70 17.46 5.31
C THR A 92 0.21 18.04 4.24
N LEU A 93 0.84 17.19 3.43
CA LEU A 93 1.84 17.58 2.43
C LEU A 93 1.23 18.24 1.18
N SER A 94 0.04 17.80 0.75
CA SER A 94 -0.68 18.39 -0.41
C SER A 94 -1.05 19.87 -0.27
N ARG A 95 -0.84 20.45 0.92
CA ARG A 95 -0.99 21.90 1.19
C ARG A 95 0.19 22.74 0.68
N HIS A 96 1.31 22.09 0.38
CA HIS A 96 2.58 22.72 -0.01
C HIS A 96 3.18 22.12 -1.29
N SER A 97 2.51 21.17 -1.93
CA SER A 97 3.01 20.48 -3.14
C SER A 97 1.86 19.88 -3.96
N ASP A 98 1.68 20.35 -5.19
CA ASP A 98 0.52 20.04 -6.05
C ASP A 98 0.49 18.58 -6.55
N SER A 99 1.63 17.90 -6.54
CA SER A 99 1.78 16.52 -7.03
C SER A 99 2.81 15.78 -6.20
N ILE A 100 2.36 14.73 -5.51
CA ILE A 100 3.17 13.92 -4.61
C ILE A 100 2.98 12.46 -5.00
N ARG A 101 4.10 11.79 -5.32
CA ARG A 101 4.11 10.35 -5.64
C ARG A 101 4.21 9.57 -4.33
N TYR A 102 3.25 8.70 -4.06
CA TYR A 102 3.22 7.90 -2.84
C TYR A 102 3.59 6.44 -3.12
N TYR A 103 4.56 5.93 -2.37
CA TYR A 103 5.11 4.58 -2.44
C TYR A 103 4.92 3.87 -1.11
N ALA A 104 4.47 2.61 -1.14
CA ALA A 104 4.29 1.80 0.06
C ALA A 104 5.04 0.47 -0.04
N VAL A 105 5.77 0.11 1.02
CA VAL A 105 6.39 -1.20 1.20
C VAL A 105 5.81 -1.83 2.47
N ASP A 106 5.10 -2.94 2.30
CA ASP A 106 4.48 -3.70 3.39
C ASP A 106 4.27 -5.16 2.94
N GLU A 107 4.17 -6.07 3.90
CA GLU A 107 3.80 -7.47 3.68
C GLU A 107 2.26 -7.64 3.58
N PHE A 108 1.48 -6.65 4.00
CA PHE A 108 0.02 -6.62 3.91
C PHE A 108 -0.60 -7.88 4.53
N GLU A 109 -1.41 -8.63 3.78
CA GLU A 109 -2.05 -9.86 4.24
C GLU A 109 -1.06 -11.02 4.48
N MET A 110 0.20 -10.92 4.04
CA MET A 110 1.23 -11.94 4.29
C MET A 110 1.73 -11.94 5.75
N SER A 111 1.65 -10.80 6.43
CA SER A 111 2.00 -10.63 7.85
C SER A 111 0.77 -10.58 8.77
N GLY A 112 -0.44 -10.78 8.23
CA GLY A 112 -1.71 -10.60 8.95
C GLY A 112 -2.20 -9.15 9.03
N GLY A 113 -1.58 -8.22 8.28
CA GLY A 113 -2.04 -6.85 8.12
C GLY A 113 -3.25 -6.71 7.18
N VAL A 114 -3.52 -5.49 6.72
CA VAL A 114 -4.66 -5.21 5.84
C VAL A 114 -4.51 -5.83 4.45
N ASN A 115 -5.63 -6.22 3.83
CA ASN A 115 -5.63 -6.72 2.46
C ASN A 115 -5.20 -5.62 1.46
N LEU A 116 -4.31 -5.97 0.53
CA LEU A 116 -3.71 -5.06 -0.46
C LEU A 116 -4.75 -4.27 -1.27
N LYS A 117 -5.87 -4.91 -1.65
CA LYS A 117 -6.94 -4.29 -2.43
C LYS A 117 -7.78 -3.32 -1.58
N GLN A 118 -7.99 -3.64 -0.30
CA GLN A 118 -8.64 -2.72 0.65
C GLN A 118 -7.78 -1.47 0.84
N PHE A 119 -6.48 -1.62 1.12
CA PHE A 119 -5.55 -0.50 1.27
C PHE A 119 -5.53 0.42 0.03
N HIS A 120 -5.38 -0.17 -1.18
CA HIS A 120 -5.44 0.59 -2.43
C HIS A 120 -6.78 1.33 -2.58
N GLN A 121 -7.90 0.70 -2.24
CA GLN A 121 -9.22 1.36 -2.35
C GLN A 121 -9.37 2.52 -1.34
N THR A 122 -8.92 2.35 -0.10
CA THR A 122 -8.93 3.40 0.94
C THR A 122 -8.17 4.64 0.47
N LEU A 123 -6.93 4.47 -0.02
CA LEU A 123 -6.14 5.59 -0.55
C LEU A 123 -6.78 6.23 -1.79
N ARG A 124 -7.34 5.43 -2.71
CA ARG A 124 -8.06 5.94 -3.89
C ARG A 124 -9.29 6.76 -3.54
N ASN A 125 -9.99 6.44 -2.46
CA ASN A 125 -11.13 7.23 -1.98
C ASN A 125 -10.71 8.64 -1.52
N HIS A 126 -9.47 8.81 -1.05
CA HIS A 126 -8.85 10.10 -0.72
C HIS A 126 -8.09 10.72 -1.91
N ASN A 127 -8.35 10.27 -3.15
CA ASN A 127 -7.68 10.67 -4.40
C ASN A 127 -6.18 10.34 -4.50
N ILE A 128 -5.59 9.71 -3.48
CA ILE A 128 -4.19 9.27 -3.48
C ILE A 128 -4.05 8.13 -4.50
N ARG A 129 -2.97 8.18 -5.30
CA ARG A 129 -2.65 7.15 -6.31
C ARG A 129 -1.37 6.40 -5.88
N PRO A 130 -1.48 5.41 -4.99
CA PRO A 130 -0.31 4.75 -4.43
C PRO A 130 0.30 3.76 -5.43
N GLN A 131 1.62 3.63 -5.42
CA GLN A 131 2.35 2.52 -6.02
C GLN A 131 2.82 1.59 -4.90
N LEU A 132 2.32 0.35 -4.91
CA LEU A 132 2.46 -0.61 -3.82
C LEU A 132 3.51 -1.67 -4.17
N PHE A 133 4.38 -1.97 -3.22
CA PHE A 133 5.43 -2.98 -3.32
C PHE A 133 5.19 -4.07 -2.25
N PRO A 134 4.29 -5.04 -2.51
CA PRO A 134 3.93 -6.07 -1.53
C PRO A 134 5.05 -7.09 -1.31
N GLY A 135 5.36 -7.34 -0.03
CA GLY A 135 6.38 -8.29 0.43
C GLY A 135 7.39 -7.65 1.37
N SER A 136 8.45 -8.39 1.70
CA SER A 136 9.43 -7.97 2.71
C SER A 136 10.16 -6.67 2.36
N VAL A 137 10.56 -5.94 3.40
CA VAL A 137 11.06 -4.56 3.27
C VAL A 137 12.29 -4.47 2.37
N ASP A 138 13.25 -5.38 2.48
CA ASP A 138 14.42 -5.42 1.59
C ASP A 138 14.04 -5.56 0.12
N ARG A 139 13.01 -6.37 -0.19
CA ARG A 139 12.55 -6.58 -1.56
C ARG A 139 11.89 -5.32 -2.11
N GLY A 140 11.05 -4.66 -1.33
CA GLY A 140 10.42 -3.39 -1.70
C GLY A 140 11.45 -2.28 -1.89
N LEU A 141 12.39 -2.12 -0.94
CA LEU A 141 13.49 -1.16 -1.02
C LEU A 141 14.38 -1.39 -2.26
N MET A 142 14.75 -2.63 -2.56
CA MET A 142 15.50 -2.97 -3.78
C MET A 142 14.71 -2.67 -5.06
N GLN A 143 13.40 -2.92 -5.08
CA GLN A 143 12.55 -2.55 -6.23
C GLN A 143 12.46 -1.03 -6.41
N ILE A 144 12.37 -0.25 -5.33
CA ILE A 144 12.39 1.22 -5.37
C ILE A 144 13.74 1.74 -5.87
N ALA A 145 14.85 1.19 -5.37
CA ALA A 145 16.20 1.55 -5.80
C ALA A 145 16.44 1.32 -7.30
N HIS A 146 15.80 0.30 -7.88
CA HIS A 146 15.90 -0.01 -9.31
C HIS A 146 14.88 0.71 -10.21
N THR A 147 13.69 1.08 -9.70
CA THR A 147 12.59 1.62 -10.53
C THR A 147 12.28 3.10 -10.34
N ILE A 148 12.59 3.66 -9.18
CA ILE A 148 12.31 5.07 -8.80
C ILE A 148 13.62 5.84 -8.59
N GLY A 149 14.65 5.16 -8.10
CA GLY A 149 15.99 5.71 -7.89
C GLY A 149 16.16 6.41 -6.55
N SER A 150 15.44 7.51 -6.31
CA SER A 150 15.50 8.28 -5.07
C SER A 150 14.15 8.86 -4.62
N VAL A 151 14.02 9.13 -3.32
CA VAL A 151 12.78 9.61 -2.66
C VAL A 151 13.10 10.78 -1.72
N ASP A 152 12.19 11.74 -1.58
CA ASP A 152 12.42 12.97 -0.78
C ASP A 152 11.97 12.83 0.69
N LEU A 153 10.94 12.01 0.95
CA LEU A 153 10.48 11.66 2.30
C LEU A 153 10.42 10.15 2.47
N ILE A 154 11.06 9.61 3.51
CA ILE A 154 10.95 8.19 3.90
C ILE A 154 10.39 8.13 5.33
N LEU A 155 9.30 7.37 5.49
CA LEU A 155 8.60 7.14 6.75
C LEU A 155 8.69 5.65 7.10
N VAL A 156 9.08 5.35 8.34
CA VAL A 156 9.29 3.98 8.82
C VAL A 156 8.48 3.77 10.09
N ALA A 157 7.41 2.98 10.02
CA ALA A 157 6.47 2.81 11.14
C ALA A 157 7.02 1.95 12.30
N ASP A 158 8.00 1.09 12.01
CA ASP A 158 8.77 0.33 13.01
C ASP A 158 10.28 0.45 12.76
N GLY A 159 10.98 1.19 13.62
CA GLY A 159 12.44 1.30 13.57
C GLY A 159 13.19 -0.01 13.68
N ASN A 160 12.61 -1.04 14.33
CA ASN A 160 13.25 -2.36 14.45
C ASN A 160 13.58 -3.00 13.09
N VAL A 161 12.80 -2.69 12.05
CA VAL A 161 13.02 -3.19 10.68
C VAL A 161 14.40 -2.80 10.16
N ILE A 162 14.84 -1.56 10.43
CA ILE A 162 16.14 -1.03 10.00
C ILE A 162 17.21 -1.35 11.04
N ASP A 163 16.89 -1.16 12.33
CA ASP A 163 17.84 -1.34 13.43
C ASP A 163 18.35 -2.79 13.55
N LYS A 164 17.58 -3.78 13.06
CA LYS A 164 17.99 -5.20 12.98
C LYS A 164 18.63 -5.58 11.64
N ASN A 165 18.56 -4.74 10.60
CA ASN A 165 18.95 -5.11 9.24
C ASN A 165 19.85 -4.05 8.56
N PRO A 166 21.18 -4.22 8.62
CA PRO A 166 22.11 -3.27 8.01
C PRO A 166 22.03 -3.25 6.47
N ALA A 167 21.48 -4.27 5.82
CA ALA A 167 21.26 -4.25 4.37
C ALA A 167 20.13 -3.28 4.00
N SER A 168 19.03 -3.25 4.76
CA SER A 168 17.97 -2.25 4.59
C SER A 168 18.52 -0.83 4.75
N ALA A 169 19.38 -0.60 5.75
CA ALA A 169 20.06 0.69 5.96
C ALA A 169 20.96 1.10 4.78
N GLU A 170 21.71 0.16 4.18
CA GLU A 170 22.50 0.47 2.99
C GLU A 170 21.59 0.82 1.79
N ILE A 171 20.49 0.10 1.58
CA ILE A 171 19.57 0.41 0.47
C ILE A 171 18.89 1.77 0.70
N LEU A 172 18.54 2.13 1.94
CA LEU A 172 18.05 3.47 2.29
C LEU A 172 19.07 4.56 1.94
N SER A 173 20.36 4.36 2.20
CA SER A 173 21.42 5.29 1.76
C SER A 173 21.56 5.40 0.24
N ARG A 174 21.13 4.39 -0.51
CA ARG A 174 21.14 4.39 -1.98
C ARG A 174 19.92 5.12 -2.55
N ILE A 175 18.76 5.09 -1.89
CA ILE A 175 17.54 5.80 -2.33
C ILE A 175 17.35 7.19 -1.69
N SER A 176 18.23 7.56 -0.76
CA SER A 176 18.31 8.91 -0.22
C SER A 176 19.20 9.80 -1.10
N HIS A 177 18.91 11.10 -1.07
CA HIS A 177 19.73 12.18 -1.61
C HIS A 177 19.87 13.28 -0.56
N GLU A 178 20.59 14.36 -0.87
CA GLU A 178 21.02 15.38 0.12
C GLU A 178 19.85 16.13 0.79
N GLU A 179 18.66 16.15 0.19
CA GLU A 179 17.43 16.73 0.77
C GLU A 179 16.48 15.67 1.36
N THR A 180 16.81 14.37 1.33
CA THR A 180 15.92 13.30 1.82
C THR A 180 15.74 13.38 3.33
N SER A 181 14.50 13.64 3.75
CA SER A 181 14.08 13.50 5.15
C SER A 181 13.70 12.05 5.42
N VAL A 182 14.41 11.38 6.34
CA VAL A 182 14.01 10.06 6.86
C VAL A 182 13.50 10.22 8.29
N LEU A 183 12.25 9.81 8.54
CA LEU A 183 11.66 9.78 9.87
C LEU A 183 11.31 8.34 10.25
N VAL A 184 11.69 7.97 11.48
CA VAL A 184 11.50 6.65 12.05
C VAL A 184 10.65 6.76 13.31
N SER A 185 9.59 5.97 13.36
CA SER A 185 8.80 5.72 14.56
C SER A 185 9.57 4.79 15.50
N ARG A 186 9.86 5.29 16.70
CA ARG A 186 10.35 4.51 17.84
C ARG A 186 9.53 4.93 19.06
N ASN A 187 8.95 3.98 19.79
CA ASN A 187 8.11 4.25 20.97
C ASN A 187 7.03 5.32 20.70
N GLU A 188 6.24 5.13 19.63
CA GLU A 188 5.19 6.04 19.15
C GLU A 188 5.65 7.47 18.78
N THR A 189 6.96 7.76 18.85
CA THR A 189 7.54 9.07 18.53
C THR A 189 8.33 9.04 17.23
N TRP A 190 8.01 10.01 16.37
CA TRP A 190 8.65 10.19 15.07
C TRP A 190 9.92 11.02 15.21
N ASN A 191 11.06 10.38 14.95
CA ASN A 191 12.39 10.96 15.08
C ASN A 191 13.07 11.01 13.71
N PHE A 192 13.78 12.10 13.40
CA PHE A 192 14.62 12.15 12.20
C PHE A 192 15.81 11.19 12.36
N MET A 193 16.13 10.46 11.29
CA MET A 193 17.29 9.59 11.22
C MET A 193 18.26 10.15 10.18
N GLU A 194 19.49 10.42 10.60
CA GLU A 194 20.57 10.81 9.69
C GLU A 194 20.97 9.59 8.85
N VAL A 195 20.80 9.69 7.54
CA VAL A 195 21.22 8.64 6.59
C VAL A 195 22.47 9.13 5.87
N SER A 196 23.57 8.41 6.04
CA SER A 196 24.86 8.73 5.40
C SER A 196 24.77 8.59 3.87
N THR A 197 24.39 9.67 3.20
CA THR A 197 24.35 9.78 1.74
C THR A 197 25.77 9.63 1.20
N ARG A 198 26.12 8.43 0.70
CA ARG A 198 27.37 8.25 -0.05
C ARG A 198 27.30 9.14 -1.29
N HIS A 199 28.06 10.24 -1.31
CA HIS A 199 28.12 11.15 -2.47
C HIS A 199 28.34 10.32 -3.74
N ARG A 200 27.30 10.23 -4.58
CA ARG A 200 27.44 9.66 -5.91
C ARG A 200 28.17 10.68 -6.77
N CYS A 201 29.50 10.71 -6.68
CA CYS A 201 30.35 11.39 -7.65
C CYS A 201 30.01 10.83 -9.03
N ARG A 202 29.11 11.51 -9.74
CA ARG A 202 28.77 11.21 -11.12
C ARG A 202 30.05 11.36 -11.93
N ARG A 203 30.65 10.25 -12.33
CA ARG A 203 31.64 10.27 -13.40
C ARG A 203 30.91 10.84 -14.62
N ALA A 204 31.30 12.04 -15.03
CA ALA A 204 31.00 12.52 -16.37
C ALA A 204 31.63 11.54 -17.37
N ALA A 205 30.90 11.28 -18.45
CA ALA A 205 31.28 10.43 -19.57
C ALA A 205 30.91 11.18 -20.86
#